data_AF-A0A2D8C4H5-F1
#
_entry.id   AF-A0A2D8C4H5-F1
#
_cell.length_a   1.000
_cell.length_b   1.000
_cell.length_c   1.000
_cell.angle_alpha   90.00
_cell.angle_beta   90.00
_cell.angle_gamma   90.00
#
_symmetry.space_group_name_H-M   'P 1'
#
loop_
_entity.id
_entity.type
_entity.pdbx_description
1 polymer ?
#
loop_
_entity_poly.entity_id
_entity_poly.type
_entity_poly.pdbx_seq_one_letter_code
_entity_poly.pdbx_strand_id
1 'polypeptide(L)' 'MKAKNIDQSLMNLPFAVDWLEFKGETYFAQINYQESAKAGKPMIDLHYCATKAFNGIIEKTVQWDKSKFKPSKLGQSWKL' A
#
# COMPACT_ATOMS: atom_id res chain seq x y z
N MET A 1 11.85 -5.14 23.13
CA MET A 1 11.42 -5.58 21.79
C MET A 1 12.32 -4.89 20.77
N LYS A 2 13.03 -5.61 19.89
CA LYS A 2 13.81 -4.95 18.82
C LYS A 2 12.81 -4.26 17.90
N ALA A 3 12.87 -2.93 17.79
CA ALA A 3 12.16 -2.21 16.75
C ALA A 3 12.55 -2.86 15.43
N LYS A 4 11.63 -3.61 14.81
CA LYS A 4 11.84 -4.05 13.43
C LYS A 4 12.01 -2.77 12.63
N ASN A 5 13.15 -2.65 11.95
CA ASN A 5 13.41 -1.50 11.10
C ASN A 5 12.27 -1.44 10.06
N ILE A 6 11.38 -0.45 10.20
CA ILE A 6 10.21 -0.30 9.34
C ILE A 6 10.66 -0.12 7.90
N ASP A 7 11.77 0.58 7.68
CA ASP A 7 12.34 0.83 6.34
C ASP A 7 12.65 -0.47 5.62
N GLN A 8 13.25 -1.44 6.32
CA GLN A 8 13.50 -2.77 5.74
C GLN A 8 12.21 -3.50 5.38
N SER A 9 11.15 -3.32 6.18
CA SER A 9 9.85 -3.95 5.92
C SER A 9 9.15 -3.30 4.71
N LEU A 10 9.31 -1.98 4.54
CA LEU A 10 8.79 -1.24 3.40
C LEU A 10 9.55 -1.58 2.11
N MET A 11 10.87 -1.72 2.17
CA MET A 11 11.69 -2.15 1.01
C MET A 11 11.36 -3.56 0.53
N ASN A 12 10.85 -4.42 1.42
CA ASN A 12 10.44 -5.77 1.08
C ASN A 12 9.01 -5.84 0.52
N LEU A 13 8.29 -4.71 0.45
CA LEU A 13 6.99 -4.69 -0.20
C LEU A 13 7.16 -4.85 -1.71
N PRO A 14 6.29 -5.65 -2.36
CA PRO A 14 6.36 -5.90 -3.80
C PRO A 14 5.93 -4.71 -4.67
N PHE A 15 5.61 -3.56 -4.06
CA PHE A 15 5.25 -2.32 -4.75
C PHE A 15 5.54 -1.13 -3.83
N ALA A 16 5.83 0.03 -4.43
CA ALA A 16 5.81 1.31 -3.73
C ALA A 16 4.51 2.08 -4.00
N VAL A 17 4.06 2.03 -5.26
CA VAL A 17 2.81 2.58 -5.78
C VAL A 17 2.33 1.64 -6.90
N ASP A 18 1.08 1.18 -6.85
CA ASP A 18 0.49 0.36 -7.93
C ASP A 18 -1.04 0.33 -7.84
N TRP A 19 -1.70 -0.19 -8.88
CA TRP A 19 -3.10 -0.60 -8.80
C TRP A 19 -3.22 -1.99 -8.19
N LEU A 20 -3.99 -2.10 -7.10
CA LEU A 20 -4.21 -3.36 -6.39
C LEU A 20 -5.70 -3.55 -6.10
N GLU A 21 -6.13 -4.80 -6.00
CA GLU A 21 -7.43 -5.12 -5.44
C GLU A 21 -7.33 -5.30 -3.92
N PHE A 22 -8.19 -4.61 -3.18
CA PHE A 22 -8.37 -4.77 -1.74
C PHE A 22 -9.81 -5.18 -1.45
N LYS A 23 -10.00 -6.38 -0.89
CA LYS A 23 -11.32 -6.96 -0.59
C LYS A 23 -12.32 -6.97 -1.77
N GLY A 24 -11.81 -7.12 -2.99
CA GLY A 24 -12.64 -7.21 -4.21
C GLY A 24 -12.86 -5.89 -4.95
N GLU A 25 -12.34 -4.78 -4.43
CA GLU A 25 -12.40 -3.47 -5.10
C GLU A 25 -11.00 -3.05 -5.55
N THR A 26 -10.89 -2.44 -6.73
CA THR A 26 -9.61 -1.93 -7.26
C THR A 26 -9.35 -0.52 -6.75
N TYR A 27 -8.16 -0.32 -6.19
CA TYR A 27 -7.66 0.96 -5.72
C TYR A 27 -6.30 1.28 -6.33
N PHE A 28 -6.00 2.57 -6.45
CA PHE A 28 -4.62 3.01 -6.58
C PHE A 28 -4.02 3.04 -5.18
N ALA A 29 -2.98 2.24 -4.95
CA ALA A 29 -2.38 2.00 -3.65
C ALA A 29 -0.97 2.62 -3.57
N GLN A 30 -0.66 3.24 -2.45
CA GLN A 30 0.65 3.85 -2.18
C GLN A 30 1.11 3.52 -0.76
N ILE A 31 2.40 3.25 -0.58
CA ILE A 31 2.99 3.13 0.76
C ILE A 31 2.87 4.48 1.49
N ASN A 32 2.26 4.46 2.67
CA ASN A 32 2.24 5.60 3.59
C ASN A 32 3.41 5.48 4.58
N TYR A 33 4.53 6.12 4.25
CA TYR A 33 5.73 6.08 5.10
C TYR A 33 5.50 6.67 6.49
N GLN A 34 4.73 7.76 6.60
CA GLN A 34 4.48 8.45 7.86
C GLN A 34 3.67 7.59 8.82
N GLU A 35 2.55 7.04 8.37
CA GLU A 35 1.72 6.15 9.18
C GLU A 35 2.41 4.81 9.43
N SER A 36 3.23 4.33 8.49
CA SER A 36 4.06 3.15 8.72
C SER A 36 5.06 3.33 9.86
N ALA A 37 5.75 4.48 9.89
CA ALA A 37 6.69 4.81 10.94
C ALA A 37 6.00 4.96 12.30
N LYS A 38 4.84 5.63 12.35
CA LYS A 38 4.04 5.77 13.58
C LYS A 38 3.52 4.43 14.10
N ALA A 39 3.02 3.57 13.21
CA ALA A 39 2.39 2.30 13.57
C ALA A 39 3.39 1.14 13.75
N GLY A 40 4.65 1.31 13.31
CA GLY A 40 5.68 0.27 13.35
C GLY A 40 5.39 -0.92 12.41
N LYS A 41 4.54 -0.73 11.41
CA LYS A 41 4.11 -1.77 10.46
C LYS A 41 3.74 -1.12 9.11
N PRO A 42 3.85 -1.83 7.98
CA PRO A 42 3.56 -1.21 6.68
C PRO A 42 2.08 -0.81 6.56
N MET A 43 1.84 0.46 6.26
CA MET A 43 0.54 1.07 6.07
C MET A 43 0.43 1.55 4.62
N ILE A 44 -0.72 1.32 4.00
CA ILE A 44 -1.00 1.61 2.60
C ILE A 44 -2.18 2.55 2.51
N ASP A 45 -2.01 3.65 1.80
CA ASP A 45 -3.11 4.53 1.41
C ASP A 45 -3.78 3.98 0.16
N LEU A 46 -5.10 3.90 0.21
CA LEU A 46 -5.95 3.50 -0.90
C LEU A 46 -6.70 4.73 -1.42
N HIS A 47 -6.60 4.91 -2.73
CA HIS A 47 -7.22 6.00 -3.46
C HIS A 47 -8.12 5.42 -4.54
N TYR A 48 -9.23 6.11 -4.86
CA TYR A 48 -10.08 5.75 -5.99
C TYR A 48 -9.30 5.63 -7.30
N CYS A 49 -8.37 6.58 -7.51
CA CYS A 49 -7.54 6.63 -8.72
C CYS A 49 -6.25 7.42 -8.49
N ALA A 50 -5.33 7.34 -9.45
CA ALA A 50 -4.06 8.07 -9.43
C ALA A 50 -4.24 9.59 -9.25
N THR A 51 -5.20 10.22 -9.93
CA THR A 51 -5.48 11.65 -9.78
C THR A 51 -5.87 12.02 -8.34
N LYS A 52 -6.63 11.15 -7.65
CA LYS A 52 -6.97 11.37 -6.23
C LYS A 52 -5.73 11.22 -5.35
N ALA A 53 -4.86 10.26 -5.64
CA ALA A 53 -3.59 10.08 -4.95
C ALA A 53 -2.67 11.32 -5.08
N PHE A 54 -2.50 11.86 -6.28
CA PHE A 54 -1.70 13.06 -6.51
C PHE A 54 -2.24 14.31 -5.80
N ASN A 55 -3.55 14.36 -5.55
CA ASN A 55 -4.18 15.42 -4.79
C ASN A 55 -4.24 15.13 -3.27
N GLY A 56 -3.63 14.04 -2.79
CA GLY A 56 -3.64 13.66 -1.38
C GLY A 56 -5.00 13.22 -0.85
N ILE A 57 -5.96 12.88 -1.71
CA ILE A 57 -7.29 12.42 -1.31
C ILE A 57 -7.22 10.92 -1.01
N ILE A 58 -7.10 10.60 0.27
CA ILE A 58 -7.05 9.23 0.79
C ILE A 58 -8.48 8.76 1.09
N GLU A 59 -8.88 7.61 0.55
CA GLU A 59 -10.15 7.00 0.95
C GLU A 59 -10.02 6.24 2.27
N LYS A 60 -8.93 5.49 2.42
CA LYS A 60 -8.61 4.75 3.64
C LYS A 60 -7.13 4.41 3.69
N THR A 61 -6.61 4.37 4.91
CA THR A 61 -5.27 3.84 5.22
C THR A 61 -5.44 2.49 5.91
N VAL A 62 -4.80 1.46 5.38
CA VAL A 62 -4.92 0.08 5.89
C VAL A 62 -3.55 -0.55 6.11
N GLN A 63 -3.46 -1.47 7.06
CA GLN A 63 -2.24 -2.25 7.24
C GLN A 63 -2.04 -3.22 6.06
N TRP A 64 -0.81 -3.29 5.55
CA TRP A 64 -0.43 -4.30 4.57
C TRP A 64 -0.64 -5.71 5.11
N ASP A 65 -1.31 -6.54 4.31
CA ASP A 65 -1.51 -7.95 4.56
C ASP A 65 -1.68 -8.67 3.22
N LYS A 66 -0.73 -9.52 2.85
CA LYS A 66 -0.73 -10.22 1.55
C LYS A 66 -2.04 -10.98 1.28
N SER A 67 -2.77 -11.43 2.31
CA SER A 67 -4.06 -12.11 2.15
C SER A 67 -5.21 -11.18 1.73
N LYS A 68 -5.07 -9.87 1.98
CA LYS A 68 -6.10 -8.85 1.69
C LYS A 68 -5.92 -8.16 0.36
N PHE A 69 -4.75 -8.31 -0.26
CA PHE A 69 -4.36 -7.63 -1.49
C PHE A 69 -4.11 -8.61 -2.63
N LYS A 70 -4.56 -8.25 -3.82
CA LYS A 70 -4.32 -8.99 -5.06
C LYS A 70 -3.82 -8.03 -6.15
N PRO A 71 -3.06 -8.52 -7.15
CA PRO A 71 -2.72 -7.69 -8.28
C PRO A 71 -3.99 -7.31 -9.05
N SER A 72 -4.14 -6.03 -9.38
CA SER A 72 -5.21 -5.57 -10.29
C SER A 72 -4.79 -5.81 -11.73
N LYS A 73 -5.77 -5.95 -12.64
CA LYS A 73 -5.51 -5.92 -14.10
C LYS A 73 -4.93 -4.58 -14.57
N LEU A 74 -5.13 -3.51 -13.79
CA LEU A 74 -4.59 -2.18 -14.05
C LEU A 74 -3.14 -2.03 -13.54
N GLY A 75 -2.68 -2.93 -12.67
CA GLY A 75 -1.35 -2.90 -12.08
C GLY A 75 -0.39 -3.81 -12.83
N GLN A 76 0.86 -3.38 -13.00
CA GLN A 76 1.87 -4.12 -13.76
C GLN A 76 3.12 -4.49 -12.93
N SER A 77 3.21 -4.03 -11.68
CA SER A 77 4.43 -4.18 -10.87
C SER A 77 4.50 -5.54 -10.16
N TRP A 78 3.34 -6.18 -9.94
CA TRP A 78 3.26 -7.51 -9.34
C TRP A 78 3.42 -8.61 -10.38
N LYS A 79 4.63 -9.14 -10.50
CA LYS A 79 4.86 -10.45 -11.10
C LYS A 79 4.99 -11.49 -9.97
N LEU A 80 4.17 -12.55 -10.06
CA LEU A 80 4.19 -13.70 -9.16
C LEU A 80 5.55 -14.40 -9.18
#